data_AF-A0A293MQ07-F1
#
_entry.id   AF-A0A293MQ07-F1
#
_cell.length_a   1.000
_cell.length_b   1.000
_cell.length_c   1.000
_cell.angle_alpha   90.00
_cell.angle_beta   90.00
_cell.angle_gamma   90.00
#
_symmetry.space_group_name_H-M   'P 1'
#
loop_
_entity.id
_entity.type
_entity.pdbx_description
1 polymer ?
#
loop_
_entity_poly.entity_id
_entity_poly.type
_entity_poly.pdbx_seq_one_letter_code
_entity_poly.pdbx_strand_id
1 'polypeptide(L)'
;MLSVPEAKTLLVALDAVRNILAAGDKLGQREKICLMVEEAGGLDKVEALQRHENVEVYNVALGIIEQYFGDDAADQDYAVA
;
A
#
# COMPACT_ATOMS: atom_id res chain seq x y z
N MET A 1 -13.06 -14.63 16.47
CA MET A 1 -12.33 -13.79 17.43
C MET A 1 -10.84 -13.96 17.14
N LEU A 2 -10.31 -13.15 16.21
CA LEU A 2 -8.88 -13.11 15.93
C LEU A 2 -8.28 -12.06 16.86
N SER A 3 -7.80 -12.59 17.98
CA SER A 3 -7.25 -11.83 19.10
C SER A 3 -6.12 -10.92 18.61
N VAL A 4 -6.14 -9.67 19.07
CA VAL A 4 -5.14 -8.58 18.99
C VAL A 4 -3.72 -8.86 18.41
N PRO A 5 -2.97 -9.94 18.73
CA PRO A 5 -1.69 -10.25 18.09
C PRO A 5 -1.71 -10.30 16.54
N GLU A 6 -2.73 -10.86 15.90
CA GLU A 6 -2.76 -10.98 14.43
C GLU A 6 -2.89 -9.62 13.75
N ALA A 7 -3.80 -8.77 14.24
CA ALA A 7 -3.97 -7.42 13.72
C ALA A 7 -2.69 -6.59 13.86
N LYS A 8 -1.96 -6.70 14.98
CA LYS A 8 -0.67 -6.01 15.15
C LYS A 8 0.36 -6.49 14.14
N THR A 9 0.45 -7.79 13.86
CA THR A 9 1.37 -8.32 12.84
C THR A 9 1.02 -7.80 11.45
N LEU A 10 -0.27 -7.75 11.12
CA LEU A 10 -0.74 -7.16 9.86
C LEU A 10 -0.40 -5.67 9.76
N LEU A 11 -0.60 -4.91 10.83
CA LEU A 11 -0.25 -3.48 10.87
C LEU A 11 1.25 -3.24 10.70
N VAL A 12 2.11 -4.06 11.32
CA VAL A 12 3.57 -3.99 11.13
C VAL A 12 3.96 -4.34 9.69
N ALA A 13 3.31 -5.34 9.09
CA ALA A 13 3.55 -5.68 7.68
C ALA A 13 3.11 -4.55 6.74
N LEU A 14 1.94 -3.96 6.96
CA LEU A 14 1.44 -2.82 6.20
C LEU A 14 2.34 -1.59 6.35
N ASP A 15 2.88 -1.34 7.55
CA ASP A 15 3.85 -0.27 7.77
C ASP A 15 5.14 -0.50 6.98
N ALA A 16 5.65 -1.74 6.94
CA ALA A 16 6.80 -2.09 6.12
C ALA A 16 6.54 -1.85 4.62
N VAL A 17 5.37 -2.27 4.11
CA VAL A 17 4.95 -2.02 2.71
C VAL A 17 4.92 -0.51 2.42
N ARG A 18 4.27 0.27 3.29
CA ARG A 18 4.20 1.72 3.16
C ARG A 18 5.59 2.37 3.15
N ASN A 19 6.51 1.91 3.99
CA ASN A 19 7.86 2.44 4.07
C ASN A 19 8.68 2.15 2.80
N ILE A 20 8.46 0.98 2.17
CA ILE A 20 9.06 0.65 0.87
C ILE A 20 8.53 1.57 -0.23
N LEU A 21 7.21 1.77 -0.30
CA LEU A 21 6.57 2.68 -1.26
C LEU A 21 7.07 4.12 -1.07
N ALA A 22 7.12 4.62 0.16
CA ALA A 22 7.63 5.95 0.50
C ALA A 22 9.13 6.11 0.18
N ALA A 23 9.91 5.03 0.21
CA ALA A 23 11.30 5.06 -0.24
C ALA A 23 11.37 5.22 -1.77
N GLY A 24 10.46 4.58 -2.50
CA GLY A 24 10.26 4.80 -3.94
C GLY A 24 10.05 6.28 -4.27
N ASP A 25 9.17 6.95 -3.54
CA ASP A 25 8.91 8.40 -3.70
C ASP A 25 10.18 9.24 -3.52
N LYS A 26 10.91 9.00 -2.42
CA LYS A 26 12.14 9.73 -2.09
C LYS A 26 13.24 9.53 -3.11
N LEU A 27 13.25 8.39 -3.80
CA LEU A 27 14.23 8.04 -4.81
C LEU A 27 13.77 8.39 -6.24
N GLY A 28 12.56 8.95 -6.41
CA GLY A 28 11.98 9.19 -7.74
C GLY A 28 11.72 7.89 -8.52
N GLN A 29 11.44 6.80 -7.82
CA GLN A 29 11.22 5.46 -8.36
C GLN A 29 9.82 4.92 -7.98
N ARG A 30 8.86 5.80 -7.71
CA ARG A 30 7.49 5.44 -7.29
C ARG A 30 6.90 4.35 -8.18
N GLU A 31 6.77 4.62 -9.48
CA GLU A 31 6.17 3.70 -10.46
C GLU A 31 6.82 2.33 -10.45
N LYS A 32 8.16 2.28 -10.47
CA LYS A 32 8.91 1.03 -10.44
C LYS A 32 8.62 0.23 -9.17
N ILE A 33 8.58 0.88 -8.01
CA ILE A 33 8.32 0.21 -6.74
C ILE A 33 6.86 -0.25 -6.66
N CYS A 34 5.90 0.57 -7.10
CA CYS A 34 4.49 0.18 -7.19
C CYS A 34 4.32 -1.05 -8.10
N LEU A 35 4.90 -1.04 -9.30
CA LEU A 35 4.86 -2.17 -10.22
C LEU A 35 5.45 -3.45 -9.59
N MET A 36 6.60 -3.34 -8.92
CA MET A 36 7.20 -4.49 -8.24
C MET A 36 6.31 -5.05 -7.12
N VAL A 37 5.56 -4.19 -6.42
CA VAL A 37 4.60 -4.60 -5.39
C VAL A 37 3.38 -5.29 -6.04
N GLU A 38 2.88 -4.78 -7.16
CA GLU A 38 1.78 -5.40 -7.92
C GLU A 38 2.19 -6.78 -8.47
N GLU A 39 3.34 -6.89 -9.13
CA GLU A 39 3.86 -8.15 -9.68
C GLU A 39 4.11 -9.21 -8.60
N ALA A 40 4.40 -8.79 -7.36
CA ALA A 40 4.52 -9.68 -6.22
C ALA A 40 3.16 -10.12 -5.61
N GLY A 41 2.04 -9.68 -6.20
CA GLY A 41 0.70 -9.86 -5.65
C GLY A 41 0.49 -9.12 -4.32
N GLY A 42 1.24 -8.03 -4.11
CA GLY A 42 1.17 -7.21 -2.91
C GLY A 42 -0.10 -6.38 -2.88
N LEU A 43 -0.48 -5.77 -4.01
CA LEU A 43 -1.69 -4.97 -4.13
C LEU A 43 -2.94 -5.78 -3.79
N ASP A 44 -3.13 -6.96 -4.41
CA ASP A 44 -4.25 -7.87 -4.12
C ASP A 44 -4.39 -8.20 -2.62
N LYS A 45 -3.27 -8.39 -1.93
CA LYS A 45 -3.26 -8.69 -0.49
C LYS A 45 -3.63 -7.47 0.35
N VAL A 46 -3.18 -6.27 -0.03
CA VAL A 46 -3.56 -5.02 0.64
C VAL A 46 -5.06 -4.74 0.40
N GLU A 47 -5.58 -4.97 -0.80
CA GLU A 47 -7.01 -4.86 -1.10
C GLU A 47 -7.86 -5.82 -0.27
N ALA A 48 -7.42 -7.07 -0.13
CA ALA A 48 -8.13 -8.04 0.71
C ALA A 48 -8.24 -7.58 2.18
N LEU A 49 -7.24 -6.84 2.68
CA LEU A 49 -7.24 -6.29 4.03
C LEU A 49 -8.24 -5.14 4.22
N GLN A 50 -8.79 -4.57 3.15
CA GLN A 50 -9.93 -3.64 3.25
C GLN A 50 -11.24 -4.33 3.70
N ARG A 51 -11.28 -5.66 3.79
CA ARG A 51 -12.43 -6.41 4.34
C ARG A 51 -12.17 -6.93 5.76
N HIS A 52 -11.05 -6.54 6.37
CA HIS A 52 -10.63 -7.04 7.67
C HIS A 52 -11.49 -6.46 8.80
N GLU A 53 -11.81 -7.26 9.83
CA GLU A 53 -12.69 -6.85 10.94
C GLU A 53 -12.09 -5.75 11.83
N ASN A 54 -10.76 -5.65 11.84
CA ASN A 54 -10.04 -4.59 12.51
C ASN A 54 -10.02 -3.31 11.66
N VAL A 55 -10.68 -2.27 12.16
CA VAL A 55 -10.83 -0.96 11.50
C VAL A 55 -9.48 -0.27 11.23
N GLU A 56 -8.48 -0.47 12.09
CA GLU A 56 -7.14 0.10 11.88
C GLU A 56 -6.45 -0.56 10.69
N VAL A 57 -6.55 -1.89 10.56
CA VAL A 57 -6.02 -2.64 9.41
C VAL A 57 -6.68 -2.16 8.12
N TYR A 58 -8.02 -2.02 8.13
CA TYR A 58 -8.78 -1.46 7.02
C TYR A 58 -8.28 -0.07 6.61
N ASN A 59 -8.19 0.86 7.57
CA ASN A 59 -7.81 2.25 7.31
C ASN A 59 -6.39 2.36 6.76
N VAL A 60 -5.44 1.59 7.29
CA VAL A 60 -4.06 1.59 6.78
C VAL A 60 -3.98 1.00 5.38
N ALA A 61 -4.70 -0.09 5.12
CA ALA A 61 -4.75 -0.69 3.78
C ALA A 61 -5.37 0.27 2.74
N LEU A 62 -6.48 0.93 3.10
CA LEU A 62 -7.13 1.94 2.26
C LEU A 62 -6.17 3.09 1.95
N GLY A 63 -5.49 3.65 2.97
CA GLY A 63 -4.55 4.75 2.77
C GLY A 63 -3.36 4.39 1.87
N ILE A 64 -2.88 3.14 1.91
CA ILE A 64 -1.83 2.67 0.98
C ILE A 64 -2.37 2.65 -0.46
N ILE A 65 -3.57 2.13 -0.67
CA ILE A 65 -4.19 2.05 -2.00
C ILE A 65 -4.43 3.45 -2.55
N GLU A 66 -5.12 4.32 -1.81
CA GLU A 66 -5.42 5.68 -2.26
C GLU A 66 -4.16 6.49 -2.58
N GLN A 67 -3.09 6.33 -1.80
CA GLN A 67 -1.88 7.12 -1.97
C GLN A 67 -0.98 6.63 -3.13
N TYR A 68 -0.90 5.32 -3.37
CA TYR A 68 0.11 4.75 -4.26
C TYR A 68 -0.46 4.00 -5.47
N PHE A 69 -1.73 3.61 -5.43
CA PHE A 69 -2.38 2.76 -6.43
C PHE A 69 -3.75 3.29 -6.89
N GLY A 70 -4.23 4.40 -6.32
CA GLY A 70 -5.47 5.06 -6.73
C GLY A 70 -5.31 5.79 -8.06
N ASP A 71 -6.43 6.18 -8.67
CA ASP A 71 -6.46 6.83 -9.99
C ASP A 71 -5.55 8.09 -10.06
N ASP A 72 -5.45 8.85 -8.97
CA ASP A 72 -4.60 10.04 -8.88
C ASP A 72 -3.08 9.73 -8.88
N ALA A 73 -2.68 8.47 -8.63
CA ALA A 73 -1.27 8.05 -8.67
C ALA A 73 -0.76 7.86 -10.12
N ALA A 74 -1.67 7.66 -11.09
CA ALA A 74 -1.34 7.47 -12.50
C ALA A 74 -1.10 8.81 -13.25
N ASP A 75 -1.52 9.94 -12.69
CA ASP A 75 -1.51 11.24 -13.38
C ASP A 75 -0.20 12.05 -13.26
N GLN A 76 0.87 11.46 -12.70
CA GLN A 76 2.19 12.13 -12.62
C GLN A 76 3.01 12.03 -13.92
N ASP A 77 2.47 11.46 -14.99
CA ASP A 77 3.18 11.27 -16.27
C ASP A 77 2.90 12.37 -17.33
N TYR A 78 2.14 13.43 -16.99
CA TYR A 78 1.80 14.51 -17.95
C TYR A 78 2.69 15.76 -17.92
N ALA A 79 3.82 15.75 -17.20
CA ALA A 79 4.80 16.85 -17.27
C ALA A 79 5.95 16.50 -18.23
N VAL A 80 5.65 16.35 -19.53
CA VAL A 80 6.67 16.27 -20.58
C VAL A 80 6.64 17.55 -21.43
N ALA A 81 7.80 18.23 -21.42
CA ALA A 81 8.27 19.34 -22.27
C ALA A 81 7.85 20.78 -21.91
#